data_AF-A0A6B3GI54-F1
#
_entry.id   AF-A0A6B3GI54-F1
#
_cell.length_a   1.000
_cell.length_b   1.000
_cell.length_c   1.000
_cell.angle_alpha   90.00
_cell.angle_beta   90.00
_cell.angle_gamma   90.00
#
_symmetry.space_group_name_H-M   'P 1'
#
loop_
_entity.id
_entity.type
_entity.pdbx_description
1 polymer ?
#
loop_
_entity_poly.entity_id
_entity_poly.type
_entity_poly.pdbx_seq_one_letter_code
_entity_poly.pdbx_strand_id
1 'polypeptide(L)'
;STGRPKGVLVEHRPLVDLIAWANACFATGPGDRVTQFASPSYDVTFCELANSLFSGSTLVIVPEEERAGAPLADFLNRAAITLAVIP
;
A
#
# COMPACT_ATOMS: atom_id res chain seq x y z
N SER A 1 7.03 26.47 2.19
CA SER A 1 7.98 25.55 2.86
C SER A 1 9.05 26.37 3.57
N THR A 2 9.46 25.99 4.79
CA THR A 2 10.48 26.70 5.60
C THR A 2 11.92 26.23 5.31
N GLY A 3 12.13 25.42 4.26
CA GLY A 3 13.46 24.96 3.81
C GLY A 3 14.06 23.77 4.59
N ARG A 4 13.44 23.35 5.69
CA ARG A 4 13.83 22.14 6.45
C ARG A 4 12.67 21.16 6.52
N PRO A 5 12.86 19.88 6.17
CA PRO A 5 11.85 18.84 6.37
C PRO A 5 11.41 18.77 7.84
N LYS A 6 10.13 18.53 8.07
CA LYS A 6 9.55 18.30 9.39
C LYS A 6 9.12 16.84 9.45
N GLY A 7 9.54 16.13 10.49
CA GLY A 7 9.05 14.77 10.76
C GLY A 7 7.62 14.84 11.31
N VAL A 8 6.75 13.97 10.81
CA VAL A 8 5.41 13.76 11.36
C VAL A 8 5.48 12.55 12.28
N LEU A 9 5.21 12.76 13.57
CA LEU A 9 5.13 11.67 14.53
C LEU A 9 3.70 11.12 14.55
N VAL A 10 3.57 9.81 14.38
CA VAL A 10 2.28 9.10 14.43
C VAL A 10 2.38 8.03 15.51
N GLU A 11 1.46 8.07 16.47
CA GLU A 11 1.35 7.05 17.50
C GLU A 11 0.71 5.76 16.95
N HIS A 12 0.88 4.64 17.66
CA HIS A 12 0.27 3.38 17.25
C HIS A 12 -1.26 3.40 17.24
N ARG A 13 -1.91 4.12 18.16
CA ARG A 13 -3.37 4.09 18.31
C ARG A 13 -4.11 4.58 17.06
N PRO A 14 -3.79 5.73 16.46
CA PRO A 14 -4.36 6.15 15.18
C PRO A 14 -4.19 5.15 14.03
N LEU A 15 -3.13 4.33 14.04
CA LEU A 15 -2.94 3.31 12.99
C LEU A 15 -3.97 2.18 13.08
N VAL A 16 -4.50 1.88 14.28
CA VAL A 16 -5.57 0.89 14.45
C VAL A 16 -6.85 1.37 13.75
N ASP A 17 -7.17 2.67 13.86
CA ASP A 17 -8.33 3.26 13.19
C ASP A 17 -8.16 3.25 11.67
N LEU A 18 -6.94 3.51 11.17
CA LEU A 18 -6.61 3.37 9.74
C LEU A 18 -6.82 1.93 9.24
N ILE A 19 -6.38 0.94 10.00
CA ILE A 19 -6.56 -0.48 9.64
C ILE A 19 -8.05 -0.84 9.61
N ALA A 20 -8.82 -0.42 10.62
CA ALA A 20 -10.26 -0.65 10.68
C ALA A 20 -11.00 0.01 9.49
N TRP A 21 -10.62 1.25 9.16
CA TRP A 21 -11.15 1.96 8.00
C TRP A 21 -10.80 1.23 6.69
N ALA A 22 -9.55 0.84 6.49
CA ALA A 22 -9.10 0.16 5.28
C ALA A 22 -9.86 -1.16 5.07
N ASN A 23 -9.99 -1.97 6.13
CA ASN A 23 -10.75 -3.21 6.10
C ASN A 23 -12.23 -2.96 5.73
N ALA A 24 -12.85 -1.90 6.24
CA ALA A 24 -14.24 -1.56 5.91
C ALA A 24 -14.40 -1.04 4.46
N CYS A 25 -13.41 -0.31 3.94
CA CYS A 25 -13.48 0.30 2.62
C CYS A 25 -13.17 -0.68 1.48
N PHE A 26 -12.15 -1.51 1.64
CA PHE A 26 -11.63 -2.35 0.56
C PHE A 26 -11.96 -3.84 0.73
N ALA A 27 -12.35 -4.27 1.94
CA ALA A 27 -12.75 -5.64 2.25
C ALA A 27 -11.76 -6.72 1.78
N THR A 28 -10.46 -6.40 1.74
CA THR A 28 -9.39 -7.35 1.39
C THR A 28 -9.32 -8.49 2.41
N GLY A 29 -8.90 -9.67 1.97
CA GLY A 29 -8.66 -10.81 2.86
C GLY A 29 -7.79 -11.91 2.26
N PRO A 30 -7.79 -13.11 2.86
CA PRO A 30 -7.02 -14.25 2.35
C PRO A 30 -7.35 -14.52 0.87
N GLY A 31 -6.31 -14.54 0.04
CA GLY A 31 -6.42 -14.70 -1.42
C GLY A 31 -6.22 -13.40 -2.20
N ASP A 32 -6.42 -12.25 -1.57
CA ASP A 32 -6.13 -10.95 -2.17
C ASP A 32 -4.63 -10.66 -2.24
N ARG A 33 -4.27 -9.77 -3.17
CA ARG A 33 -2.89 -9.43 -3.52
C ARG A 33 -2.80 -7.93 -3.69
N VAL A 34 -2.16 -7.26 -2.73
CA VAL A 34 -2.04 -5.80 -2.65
C VAL A 34 -0.63 -5.37 -3.04
N THR A 35 -0.51 -4.33 -3.85
CA THR A 35 0.81 -3.78 -4.20
C THR A 35 1.51 -3.14 -3.01
N GLN A 36 2.82 -3.35 -2.91
CA GLN A 36 3.74 -2.40 -2.29
C GLN A 36 4.31 -1.53 -3.41
N PHE A 37 3.75 -0.33 -3.58
CA PHE A 37 4.13 0.63 -4.61
C PHE A 37 4.67 1.93 -3.99
N ALA A 38 4.02 2.44 -2.96
CA ALA A 38 4.45 3.66 -2.28
C ALA A 38 5.91 3.53 -1.78
N SER A 39 6.67 4.62 -1.78
CA SER A 39 7.95 4.59 -1.07
C SER A 39 7.68 4.42 0.43
N PRO A 40 8.46 3.60 1.17
CA PRO A 40 8.32 3.47 2.63
C PRO A 40 8.44 4.79 3.41
N SER A 41 8.95 5.85 2.78
CA SER A 41 9.01 7.21 3.34
C SER A 41 7.73 8.03 3.16
N TYR A 42 6.73 7.49 2.46
CA TYR A 42 5.39 8.07 2.27
C TYR A 42 4.35 7.34 3.11
N ASP A 43 3.39 8.10 3.62
CA ASP A 43 2.30 7.64 4.49
C ASP A 43 1.40 6.58 3.83
N VAL A 44 1.18 6.67 2.52
CA VAL A 44 0.40 5.70 1.72
C VAL A 44 0.87 4.25 1.92
N THR A 45 2.15 4.03 2.23
CA THR A 45 2.67 2.69 2.57
C THR A 45 1.86 2.03 3.68
N PHE A 46 1.39 2.79 4.67
CA PHE A 46 0.56 2.22 5.74
C PHE A 46 -0.82 1.78 5.26
N CYS A 47 -1.37 2.40 4.21
CA CYS A 47 -2.61 1.93 3.59
C CYS A 47 -2.38 0.58 2.87
N GLU A 48 -1.26 0.43 2.18
CA GLU A 48 -0.90 -0.85 1.53
C GLU A 48 -0.68 -1.96 2.56
N LEU A 49 -0.03 -1.64 3.69
CA LEU A 49 0.14 -2.56 4.81
C LEU A 49 -1.19 -2.92 5.48
N ALA A 50 -2.06 -1.93 5.72
CA ALA A 50 -3.40 -2.10 6.28
C ALA A 50 -4.25 -3.09 5.46
N ASN A 51 -4.26 -2.93 4.15
CA ASN A 51 -5.01 -3.79 3.23
C ASN A 51 -4.34 -5.14 2.95
N SER A 52 -3.12 -5.39 3.46
CA SER A 52 -2.41 -6.65 3.23
C SER A 52 -2.16 -7.43 4.52
N LEU A 53 -1.13 -7.05 5.25
CA LEU A 53 -0.63 -7.81 6.39
C LEU A 53 -1.66 -7.88 7.53
N PHE A 54 -2.49 -6.84 7.68
CA PHE A 54 -3.51 -6.78 8.73
C PHE A 54 -4.86 -7.38 8.33
N SER A 55 -5.06 -7.69 7.05
CA SER A 55 -6.27 -8.34 6.53
C SER A 55 -6.07 -9.83 6.18
N GLY A 56 -4.82 -10.31 6.19
CA GLY A 56 -4.45 -11.67 5.78
C GLY A 56 -4.23 -11.84 4.27
N SER A 57 -4.17 -10.73 3.53
CA SER A 57 -3.84 -10.72 2.10
C SER A 57 -2.33 -10.79 1.88
N THR A 58 -1.91 -10.94 0.61
CA THR A 58 -0.49 -10.93 0.24
C THR A 58 -0.04 -9.52 -0.12
N LEU A 59 1.05 -9.03 0.49
CA LEU A 59 1.75 -7.83 0.03
C LEU A 59 2.73 -8.19 -1.10
N VAL A 60 2.63 -7.53 -2.25
CA VAL A 60 3.42 -7.82 -3.45
C VAL A 60 4.26 -6.61 -3.85
N ILE A 61 5.58 -6.76 -3.80
CA ILE A 61 6.52 -5.68 -4.14
C ILE A 61 6.53 -5.46 -5.66
N VAL A 62 6.31 -4.20 -6.08
CA VAL A 62 6.44 -3.79 -7.48
C VAL A 62 7.92 -3.53 -7.80
N PRO A 63 8.53 -4.26 -8.76
CA PRO A 63 9.91 -4.04 -9.19
C PRO A 63 10.10 -2.61 -9.69
N GLU A 64 11.22 -1.99 -9.37
CA GLU A 64 11.50 -0.57 -9.69
C GLU A 64 11.40 -0.30 -11.19
N GLU A 65 11.96 -1.21 -11.99
CA GLU A 65 11.97 -1.17 -13.45
C GLU A 65 10.58 -1.31 -14.10
N GLU A 66 9.58 -1.78 -13.35
CA GLU A 66 8.20 -1.98 -13.81
C GLU A 66 7.22 -0.96 -13.20
N ARG A 67 7.68 0.08 -12.50
CA ARG A 67 6.81 1.01 -11.74
C ARG A 67 5.96 1.99 -12.57
N ALA A 68 6.04 1.97 -13.90
CA ALA A 68 5.27 2.89 -14.74
C ALA A 68 4.91 2.32 -16.10
N GLY A 69 3.88 2.90 -16.73
CA GLY A 69 3.49 2.62 -18.11
C GLY A 69 3.01 1.20 -18.34
N ALA A 70 3.25 0.69 -19.56
CA ALA A 70 2.87 -0.67 -19.95
C ALA A 70 3.53 -1.76 -19.07
N PRO A 71 4.82 -1.67 -18.67
CA PRO A 71 5.42 -2.62 -17.73
C PRO A 71 4.65 -2.76 -16.42
N LEU A 72 4.15 -1.65 -15.85
CA LEU A 72 3.33 -1.70 -14.64
C LEU A 72 2.04 -2.48 -14.89
N ALA A 73 1.33 -2.18 -15.98
CA ALA A 73 0.10 -2.91 -16.32
C ALA A 73 0.35 -4.42 -16.51
N ASP A 74 1.45 -4.78 -17.18
CA ASP A 74 1.85 -6.17 -17.37
C ASP A 74 2.21 -6.86 -16.06
N PHE A 75 2.92 -6.15 -15.16
CA PHE A 75 3.22 -6.63 -13.81
C PHE A 75 1.94 -6.89 -13.01
N LEU A 76 1.02 -5.93 -12.96
CA LEU A 76 -0.22 -6.05 -12.19
C LEU A 76 -1.03 -7.27 -12.64
N ASN A 77 -1.11 -7.50 -13.95
CA ASN A 77 -1.77 -8.67 -14.53
C ASN A 77 -1.02 -9.97 -14.18
N ARG A 78 0.30 -10.03 -14.43
CA ARG A 78 1.12 -11.23 -14.20
C ARG A 78 1.18 -11.62 -12.72
N ALA A 79 1.23 -10.64 -11.84
CA ALA A 79 1.25 -10.84 -10.39
C ALA A 79 -0.15 -11.04 -9.80
N ALA A 80 -1.21 -11.03 -10.62
CA ALA A 80 -2.61 -11.19 -10.22
C ALA A 80 -3.02 -10.23 -9.08
N ILE A 81 -2.63 -8.96 -9.19
CA ILE A 81 -2.97 -7.95 -8.19
C ILE A 81 -4.48 -7.74 -8.12
N THR A 82 -5.05 -7.77 -6.92
CA THR A 82 -6.49 -7.52 -6.68
C THR A 82 -6.76 -6.12 -6.14
N LEU A 83 -5.75 -5.48 -5.51
CA LEU A 83 -5.81 -4.08 -5.09
C LEU A 83 -4.47 -3.39 -5.37
N ALA A 84 -4.50 -2.28 -6.10
CA ALA A 84 -3.34 -1.43 -6.31
C ALA A 84 -3.63 -0.01 -5.81
N VAL A 85 -2.68 0.58 -5.08
CA VAL A 85 -2.73 1.99 -4.68
C VAL A 85 -1.66 2.72 -5.48
N ILE A 86 -2.08 3.44 -6.52
CA ILE A 86 -1.21 4.12 -7.48
C ILE A 86 -1.50 5.62 -7.40
N PRO A 87 -0.48 6.50 -7.32
CA PRO A 87 -0.66 7.96 -7.25
C PRO A 87 -1.21 8.60 -8.53
#